data_AF-A0A535QIR7-F1
#
_entry.id   AF-A0A535QIR7-F1
#
_cell.length_a   1.000
_cell.length_b   1.000
_cell.length_c   1.000
_cell.angle_alpha   90.00
_cell.angle_beta   90.00
_cell.angle_gamma   90.00
#
_symmetry.space_group_name_H-M   'P 1'
#
loop_
_entity.id
_entity.type
_entity.pdbx_description
1 polymer ?
#
loop_
_entity_poly.entity_id
_entity_poly.type
_entity_poly.pdbx_seq_one_letter_code
_entity_poly.pdbx_strand_id
1 'polypeptide(L)'
;MSPTCLRHEAQREAHMRQSIRAAQKEGFQRIAIVCGAWHAPVLTRLDDEKNDAAILRGLKRVKIEATWIPWTNSRLSYRSGYGAGVTSPGWYEHLWHTPDLTSIRWVTHAAHLLRAEGLDASSASVIEAVRLAEALAAMREFPMPGLVDLHEAIQTVLCHGNAEPMYLIRDKLEIGEKLGEVPMETPAVPLQRDLENRQRKLRFKPSASIETYDFDLRKETDRGRSQLLHQLRLLNIEWGKPQRTSQKHSTFHELWTVQWQVEFAIKLIEANIWGNTVESATAAFVRHQADTLQSLPELTELLDKTILAELPGAIDHLLNSIQRRAAVSADVRHLMDALPPLARVARYGNVRETRAESILTIIDALFERIVVGLPGACASLDDDAAKEMVESINHAQESIALLNRDDQREAWRGVLRFLLERNGVHGLVRGRCCRLLLEQKVIDDEELQRLAGLALSPVNPLPQAAAWLEGLLRGSGLMLLHQDGLWVALDRWLSELPSEVFIELLPLLRRAFSDFEPSERRAMGEKVGGGSFHRANLATAKSGTKACDIDEERANSVLPVLAHILGVKYDGN
;
A
#
# COMPACT_ATOMS: atom_id res chain seq x y z
N MET A 1 -10.33 40.22 -6.53
CA MET A 1 -11.07 39.30 -7.43
C MET A 1 -10.85 39.73 -8.86
N SER A 2 -10.72 38.77 -9.80
CA SER A 2 -10.57 39.06 -11.23
C SER A 2 -11.83 39.76 -11.79
N PRO A 3 -11.71 40.69 -12.76
CA PRO A 3 -12.86 41.34 -13.43
C PRO A 3 -13.87 40.35 -14.00
N THR A 4 -13.41 39.17 -14.43
CA THR A 4 -14.25 38.10 -14.97
C THR A 4 -15.14 37.47 -13.89
N CYS A 5 -14.64 37.37 -12.66
CA CYS A 5 -15.38 36.80 -11.53
C CYS A 5 -16.56 37.71 -11.12
N LEU A 6 -16.32 39.03 -11.05
CA LEU A 6 -17.36 40.03 -10.76
C LEU A 6 -18.49 40.03 -11.81
N ARG A 7 -18.15 39.82 -13.09
CA ARG A 7 -19.15 39.72 -14.17
C ARG A 7 -20.02 38.47 -14.03
N HIS A 8 -19.44 37.32 -13.70
CA HIS A 8 -20.18 36.07 -13.48
C HIS A 8 -21.11 36.17 -12.26
N GLU A 9 -20.67 36.82 -11.20
CA GLU A 9 -21.51 37.05 -10.00
C GLU A 9 -22.70 37.93 -10.32
N ALA A 10 -22.49 39.07 -11.00
CA ALA A 10 -23.57 39.96 -11.40
C ALA A 10 -24.60 39.25 -12.30
N GLN A 11 -24.15 38.39 -13.23
CA GLN A 11 -25.03 37.57 -14.06
C GLN A 11 -25.82 36.55 -13.24
N ARG A 12 -25.17 35.88 -12.29
CA ARG A 12 -25.84 34.90 -11.40
C ARG A 12 -26.92 35.58 -10.55
N GLU A 13 -26.59 36.71 -9.95
CA GLU A 13 -27.53 37.45 -9.09
C GLU A 13 -28.70 38.06 -9.87
N ALA A 14 -28.45 38.58 -11.08
CA ALA A 14 -29.50 39.03 -11.98
C ALA A 14 -30.47 37.89 -12.34
N HIS A 15 -29.94 36.68 -12.61
CA HIS A 15 -30.76 35.51 -12.87
C HIS A 15 -31.57 35.08 -11.63
N MET A 16 -30.96 35.05 -10.44
CA MET A 16 -31.66 34.74 -9.20
C MET A 16 -32.82 35.71 -8.93
N ARG A 17 -32.61 37.03 -9.08
CA ARG A 17 -33.69 38.03 -8.97
C ARG A 17 -34.78 37.83 -10.00
N GLN A 18 -34.42 37.51 -11.26
CA GLN A 18 -35.40 37.21 -12.30
C GLN A 18 -36.28 36.02 -11.92
N SER A 19 -35.72 34.95 -11.36
CA SER A 19 -36.47 33.77 -10.90
C SER A 19 -37.40 34.10 -9.73
N ILE A 20 -36.98 34.95 -8.79
CA ILE A 20 -37.85 35.41 -7.69
C ILE A 20 -39.04 36.20 -8.24
N ARG A 21 -38.81 37.13 -9.17
CA ARG A 21 -39.90 37.89 -9.84
C ARG A 21 -40.82 36.98 -10.64
N ALA A 22 -40.31 35.92 -11.25
CA ALA A 22 -41.13 34.93 -11.95
C ALA A 22 -42.06 34.19 -10.99
N ALA A 23 -41.54 33.71 -9.85
CA ALA A 23 -42.35 33.07 -8.81
C ALA A 23 -43.42 34.03 -8.23
N GLN A 24 -43.09 35.31 -8.06
CA GLN A 24 -44.09 36.32 -7.65
C GLN A 24 -45.19 36.50 -8.71
N LYS A 25 -44.83 36.53 -10.00
CA LYS A 25 -45.77 36.61 -11.12
C LYS A 25 -46.66 35.37 -11.23
N GLU A 26 -46.16 34.19 -10.83
CA GLU A 26 -46.93 32.94 -10.74
C GLU A 26 -47.90 32.91 -9.53
N GLY A 27 -47.84 33.91 -8.64
CA GLY A 27 -48.79 34.08 -7.53
C GLY A 27 -48.28 33.58 -6.18
N PHE A 28 -47.02 33.16 -6.06
CA PHE A 28 -46.45 32.75 -4.78
C PHE A 28 -46.23 33.95 -3.85
N GLN A 29 -46.91 33.96 -2.71
CA GLN A 29 -46.87 35.08 -1.73
C GLN A 29 -45.76 34.94 -0.68
N ARG A 30 -45.37 33.71 -0.33
CA ARG A 30 -44.31 33.41 0.66
C ARG A 30 -43.21 32.62 -0.04
N ILE A 31 -42.08 33.27 -0.28
CA ILE A 31 -40.94 32.70 -1.00
C ILE A 31 -39.77 32.56 -0.04
N ALA A 32 -39.33 31.33 0.21
CA ALA A 32 -38.10 31.04 0.93
C ALA A 32 -36.94 30.92 -0.07
N ILE A 33 -35.84 31.63 0.18
CA ILE A 33 -34.66 31.65 -0.69
C ILE A 33 -33.51 30.96 0.04
N VAL A 34 -33.03 29.84 -0.50
CA VAL A 34 -31.85 29.13 0.00
C VAL A 34 -30.67 29.49 -0.89
N CYS A 35 -29.75 30.31 -0.38
CA CYS A 35 -28.58 30.77 -1.11
C CYS A 35 -27.37 30.91 -0.18
N GLY A 36 -26.16 30.97 -0.75
CA GLY A 36 -24.96 31.27 0.02
C GLY A 36 -25.03 32.68 0.63
N ALA A 37 -24.52 32.85 1.85
CA ALA A 37 -24.63 34.10 2.62
C ALA A 37 -24.18 35.35 1.83
N TRP A 38 -23.19 35.21 0.96
CA TRP A 38 -22.70 36.27 0.08
C TRP A 38 -23.77 36.85 -0.84
N HIS A 39 -24.69 36.03 -1.34
CA HIS A 39 -25.72 36.45 -2.30
C HIS A 39 -26.98 36.99 -1.63
N ALA A 40 -27.23 36.64 -0.36
CA ALA A 40 -28.46 36.99 0.35
C ALA A 40 -28.83 38.49 0.32
N PRO A 41 -27.90 39.44 0.54
CA PRO A 41 -28.24 40.87 0.56
C PRO A 41 -28.83 41.36 -0.77
N VAL A 42 -28.32 40.85 -1.89
CA VAL A 42 -28.69 41.33 -3.24
C VAL A 42 -30.02 40.76 -3.72
N LEU A 43 -30.56 39.74 -3.04
CA LEU A 43 -31.85 39.13 -3.35
C LEU A 43 -33.02 39.80 -2.62
N THR A 44 -32.73 40.69 -1.66
CA THR A 44 -33.77 41.44 -0.92
C THR A 44 -34.34 42.62 -1.73
N ARG A 45 -33.59 43.15 -2.69
CA ARG A 45 -34.00 44.28 -3.55
C ARG A 45 -34.29 43.78 -4.96
N LEU A 46 -35.54 43.90 -5.39
CA LEU A 46 -36.01 43.37 -6.68
C LEU A 46 -36.36 44.48 -7.68
N ASP A 47 -36.02 45.74 -7.41
CA ASP A 47 -36.59 46.90 -8.12
C ASP A 47 -36.00 47.12 -9.53
N ASP A 48 -34.82 46.55 -9.83
CA ASP A 48 -34.06 46.86 -11.06
C ASP A 48 -34.20 45.79 -12.17
N GLU A 49 -35.43 45.55 -12.64
CA GLU A 49 -35.72 44.52 -13.67
C GLU A 49 -35.03 44.83 -15.02
N LYS A 50 -34.92 46.11 -15.40
CA LYS A 50 -34.34 46.53 -16.68
C LYS A 50 -32.84 46.26 -16.75
N ASN A 51 -32.12 46.52 -15.68
CA ASN A 51 -30.68 46.27 -15.61
C ASN A 51 -30.37 44.77 -15.59
N ASP A 52 -31.13 43.99 -14.81
CA ASP A 52 -30.99 42.53 -14.79
C ASP A 52 -31.19 41.92 -16.20
N ALA A 53 -32.20 42.41 -16.94
CA ALA A 53 -32.44 41.98 -18.31
C ALA A 53 -31.30 42.40 -19.29
N ALA A 54 -30.63 43.52 -19.03
CA ALA A 54 -29.47 43.95 -19.82
C ALA A 54 -28.23 43.07 -19.55
N ILE A 55 -27.99 42.71 -18.29
CA ILE A 55 -26.86 41.85 -17.87
C ILE A 55 -26.96 40.45 -18.47
N LEU A 56 -28.17 39.90 -18.54
CA LEU A 56 -28.43 38.54 -19.03
C LEU A 56 -28.53 38.45 -20.57
N ARG A 57 -28.54 39.58 -21.27
CA ARG A 57 -28.73 39.63 -22.72
C ARG A 57 -27.54 39.00 -23.46
N GLY A 58 -27.85 38.17 -24.46
CA GLY A 58 -26.84 37.57 -25.36
C GLY A 58 -26.16 36.31 -24.81
N LEU A 59 -26.57 35.80 -23.65
CA LEU A 59 -26.04 34.54 -23.11
C LEU A 59 -26.63 33.32 -23.83
N LYS A 60 -25.77 32.41 -24.29
CA LYS A 60 -26.17 31.15 -24.92
C LYS A 60 -26.77 30.21 -23.88
N ARG A 61 -27.99 29.74 -24.11
CA ARG A 61 -28.59 28.68 -23.28
C ARG A 61 -27.97 27.34 -23.62
N VAL A 62 -27.56 26.61 -22.59
CA VAL A 62 -27.05 25.24 -22.69
C VAL A 62 -28.00 24.35 -21.90
N LYS A 63 -28.34 23.19 -22.45
CA LYS A 63 -29.11 22.19 -21.71
C LYS A 63 -28.19 21.60 -20.64
N ILE A 64 -28.55 21.79 -19.38
CA ILE A 64 -27.81 21.27 -18.23
C ILE A 64 -28.66 20.20 -17.53
N GLU A 65 -27.99 19.21 -16.97
CA GLU A 65 -28.57 18.24 -16.05
C GLU A 65 -27.82 18.39 -14.74
N ALA A 66 -28.56 18.51 -13.63
CA ALA A 66 -27.99 18.66 -12.29
C ALA A 66 -28.23 17.37 -11.51
N THR A 67 -27.21 16.93 -10.79
CA THR A 67 -27.29 15.77 -9.90
C THR A 67 -26.86 16.17 -8.49
N TRP A 68 -27.34 15.43 -7.50
CA TRP A 68 -26.96 15.61 -6.11
C TRP A 68 -25.86 14.61 -5.76
N ILE A 69 -24.80 15.10 -5.11
CA ILE A 69 -23.73 14.25 -4.58
C ILE A 69 -23.97 14.11 -3.08
N PRO A 70 -24.11 12.88 -2.55
CA PRO A 70 -24.19 12.67 -1.11
C PRO A 70 -22.84 12.99 -0.46
N TRP A 71 -22.86 13.81 0.58
CA TRP A 71 -21.68 14.11 1.39
C TRP A 71 -21.72 13.32 2.69
N THR A 72 -20.54 13.02 3.23
CA THR A 72 -20.42 12.54 4.61
C THR A 72 -20.47 13.72 5.58
N ASN A 73 -20.94 13.46 6.79
CA ASN A 73 -20.93 14.47 7.85
C ASN A 73 -19.51 15.03 8.09
N SER A 74 -18.47 14.19 8.08
CA SER A 74 -17.08 14.62 8.17
C SER A 74 -16.64 15.60 7.09
N ARG A 75 -17.07 15.40 5.84
CA ARG A 75 -16.78 16.31 4.72
C ARG A 75 -17.58 17.61 4.81
N LEU A 76 -18.82 17.54 5.32
CA LEU A 76 -19.61 18.72 5.62
C LEU A 76 -19.00 19.56 6.75
N SER A 77 -18.12 18.99 7.58
CA SER A 77 -17.52 19.74 8.69
C SER A 77 -16.53 20.79 8.22
N TYR A 78 -16.48 21.94 8.91
CA TYR A 78 -15.42 22.95 8.70
C TYR A 78 -14.00 22.36 8.86
N ARG A 79 -13.84 21.33 9.70
CA ARG A 79 -12.56 20.63 9.92
C ARG A 79 -11.99 19.99 8.66
N SER A 80 -12.82 19.68 7.67
CA SER A 80 -12.38 19.11 6.38
C SER A 80 -11.64 20.12 5.49
N GLY A 81 -11.60 21.40 5.89
CA GLY A 81 -11.14 22.50 5.06
C GLY A 81 -12.24 23.08 4.17
N TYR A 82 -13.47 22.59 4.28
CA TYR A 82 -14.62 23.17 3.60
C TYR A 82 -15.01 24.51 4.26
N GLY A 83 -14.71 25.62 3.58
CA GLY A 83 -14.88 26.97 4.15
C GLY A 83 -16.32 27.38 4.47
N ALA A 84 -17.32 26.68 3.91
CA ALA A 84 -18.74 26.82 4.27
C ALA A 84 -19.25 25.65 5.13
N GLY A 85 -18.33 24.89 5.71
CA GLY A 85 -18.63 23.71 6.49
C GLY A 85 -19.30 24.01 7.82
N VAL A 86 -20.01 23.01 8.31
CA VAL A 86 -20.80 23.03 9.54
C VAL A 86 -19.92 22.60 10.72
N THR A 87 -20.12 23.15 11.91
CA THR A 87 -19.25 22.84 13.07
C THR A 87 -19.43 21.41 13.59
N SER A 88 -20.68 21.03 13.86
CA SER A 88 -21.05 19.74 14.44
C SER A 88 -22.22 19.09 13.68
N PRO A 89 -21.98 18.58 12.46
CA PRO A 89 -23.02 18.00 11.60
C PRO A 89 -23.91 16.96 12.30
N GLY A 90 -23.31 16.02 13.05
CA GLY A 90 -24.04 14.97 13.78
C GLY A 90 -24.94 15.53 14.89
N TRP A 91 -24.52 16.62 15.54
CA TRP A 91 -25.38 17.32 16.51
C TRP A 91 -26.61 17.97 15.85
N TYR A 92 -26.43 18.63 14.71
CA TYR A 92 -27.55 19.25 13.99
C TYR A 92 -28.51 18.21 13.43
N GLU A 93 -27.98 17.09 12.94
CA GLU A 93 -28.78 15.93 12.52
C GLU A 93 -29.59 15.37 13.71
N HIS A 94 -28.97 15.24 14.89
CA HIS A 94 -29.65 14.81 16.10
C HIS A 94 -30.80 15.75 16.49
N LEU A 95 -30.56 17.07 16.48
CA LEU A 95 -31.60 18.07 16.73
C LEU A 95 -32.77 17.96 15.75
N TRP A 96 -32.48 17.73 14.47
CA TRP A 96 -33.50 17.62 13.43
C TRP A 96 -34.39 16.39 13.60
N HIS A 97 -33.79 15.23 13.91
CA HIS A 97 -34.53 13.98 14.07
C HIS A 97 -35.13 13.77 15.46
N THR A 98 -34.62 14.49 16.47
CA THR A 98 -34.96 14.31 17.88
C THR A 98 -35.33 15.65 18.53
N PRO A 99 -36.50 16.23 18.18
CA PRO A 99 -36.96 17.45 18.80
C PRO A 99 -37.38 17.24 20.27
N ASP A 100 -37.83 16.03 20.62
CA ASP A 100 -38.24 15.67 21.97
C ASP A 100 -37.10 14.99 22.75
N LEU A 101 -36.90 15.39 24.01
CA LEU A 101 -35.90 14.81 24.93
C LEU A 101 -34.46 14.83 24.35
N THR A 102 -34.12 15.89 23.62
CA THR A 102 -32.85 16.05 22.90
C THR A 102 -31.63 15.78 23.79
N SER A 103 -31.56 16.42 24.97
CA SER A 103 -30.44 16.30 25.90
C SER A 103 -30.27 14.88 26.42
N ILE A 104 -31.37 14.24 26.82
CA ILE A 104 -31.36 12.87 27.35
C ILE A 104 -30.84 11.89 26.29
N ARG A 105 -31.36 11.96 25.06
CA ARG A 105 -30.95 11.05 23.99
C ARG A 105 -29.51 11.29 23.55
N TRP A 106 -29.05 12.54 23.53
CA TRP A 106 -27.66 12.86 23.21
C TRP A 106 -26.68 12.28 24.23
N VAL A 107 -26.90 12.53 25.52
CA VAL A 107 -26.06 11.98 26.60
C VAL A 107 -26.10 10.46 26.61
N THR A 108 -27.27 9.87 26.31
CA THR A 108 -27.41 8.41 26.18
C THR A 108 -26.58 7.85 25.03
N HIS A 109 -26.59 8.50 23.85
CA HIS A 109 -25.75 8.10 22.73
C HIS A 109 -24.25 8.22 23.05
N ALA A 110 -23.85 9.31 23.72
CA ALA A 110 -22.47 9.48 24.18
C ALA A 110 -22.06 8.36 25.16
N ALA A 111 -22.92 8.02 26.13
CA ALA A 111 -22.66 6.93 27.07
C ALA A 111 -22.57 5.56 26.37
N HIS A 112 -23.41 5.29 25.36
CA HIS A 112 -23.30 4.07 24.56
C HIS A 112 -21.98 3.99 23.78
N LEU A 113 -21.55 5.10 23.18
CA LEU A 113 -20.26 5.18 22.50
C LEU A 113 -19.09 4.92 23.46
N LEU A 114 -19.10 5.56 24.63
CA LEU A 114 -18.06 5.36 25.66
C LEU A 114 -18.01 3.89 26.12
N ARG A 115 -19.16 3.27 26.38
CA ARG A 115 -19.23 1.84 26.77
C ARG A 115 -18.72 0.90 25.67
N ALA A 116 -19.00 1.21 24.41
CA ALA A 116 -18.52 0.40 23.28
C ALA A 116 -16.98 0.40 23.18
N GLU A 117 -16.33 1.47 23.62
CA GLU A 117 -14.87 1.61 23.69
C GLU A 117 -14.30 1.21 25.07
N GLY A 118 -15.10 0.56 25.92
CA GLY A 118 -14.68 0.02 27.21
C GLY A 118 -14.62 1.03 28.36
N LEU A 119 -15.16 2.24 28.20
CA LEU A 119 -15.24 3.25 29.25
C LEU A 119 -16.53 3.12 30.07
N ASP A 120 -16.42 3.22 31.39
CA ASP A 120 -17.59 3.14 32.27
C ASP A 120 -18.44 4.41 32.18
N ALA A 121 -19.73 4.23 31.95
CA ALA A 121 -20.71 5.30 31.88
C ALA A 121 -22.05 4.77 32.37
N SER A 122 -22.22 4.61 33.69
CA SER A 122 -23.43 4.01 34.26
C SER A 122 -24.72 4.79 33.92
N SER A 123 -25.89 4.15 33.99
CA SER A 123 -27.17 4.86 33.82
C SER A 123 -27.40 5.95 34.87
N ALA A 124 -26.85 5.78 36.08
CA ALA A 124 -26.88 6.83 37.11
C ALA A 124 -26.06 8.05 36.67
N SER A 125 -24.87 7.82 36.11
CA SER A 125 -24.02 8.89 35.55
C SER A 125 -24.69 9.62 34.39
N VAL A 126 -25.47 8.92 33.55
CA VAL A 126 -26.26 9.56 32.47
C VAL A 126 -27.33 10.50 33.04
N ILE A 127 -28.06 10.06 34.07
CA ILE A 127 -29.08 10.89 34.73
C ILE A 127 -28.45 12.15 35.32
N GLU A 128 -27.32 12.01 36.02
CA GLU A 128 -26.61 13.14 36.62
C GLU A 128 -26.00 14.07 35.57
N ALA A 129 -25.48 13.54 34.45
CA ALA A 129 -24.98 14.37 33.35
C ALA A 129 -26.10 15.20 32.70
N VAL A 130 -27.30 14.63 32.51
CA VAL A 130 -28.45 15.41 32.02
C VAL A 130 -28.85 16.51 33.01
N ARG A 131 -28.96 16.17 34.30
CA ARG A 131 -29.28 17.15 35.36
C ARG A 131 -28.26 18.29 35.41
N LEU A 132 -26.97 17.97 35.29
CA LEU A 132 -25.90 18.96 35.26
C LEU A 132 -26.01 19.86 34.02
N ALA A 133 -26.26 19.29 32.84
CA ALA A 133 -26.44 20.06 31.61
C ALA A 133 -27.64 21.03 31.71
N GLU A 134 -28.75 20.60 32.31
CA GLU A 134 -29.93 21.45 32.57
C GLU A 134 -29.62 22.57 33.56
N ALA A 135 -28.87 22.28 34.63
CA ALA A 135 -28.44 23.30 35.58
C ALA A 135 -27.51 24.33 34.93
N LEU A 136 -26.55 23.90 34.10
CA LEU A 136 -25.65 24.78 33.35
C LEU A 136 -26.42 25.68 32.39
N ALA A 137 -27.38 25.12 31.65
CA ALA A 137 -28.23 25.88 30.75
C ALA A 137 -29.06 26.94 31.50
N ALA A 138 -29.65 26.56 32.64
CA ALA A 138 -30.41 27.47 33.48
C ALA A 138 -29.55 28.60 34.05
N MET A 139 -28.32 28.31 34.49
CA MET A 139 -27.36 29.33 34.93
C MET A 139 -26.96 30.31 33.83
N ARG A 140 -27.03 29.88 32.56
CA ARG A 140 -26.76 30.70 31.37
C ARG A 140 -28.02 31.33 30.78
N GLU A 141 -29.15 31.22 31.47
CA GLU A 141 -30.46 31.73 31.05
C GLU A 141 -30.95 31.17 29.71
N PHE A 142 -30.50 29.96 29.35
CA PHE A 142 -30.97 29.26 28.16
C PHE A 142 -32.18 28.37 28.47
N PRO A 143 -33.17 28.30 27.56
CA PRO A 143 -34.38 27.50 27.75
C PRO A 143 -34.12 25.98 27.67
N MET A 144 -32.98 25.56 27.12
CA MET A 144 -32.57 24.17 27.01
C MET A 144 -31.04 24.05 26.90
N PRO A 145 -30.44 22.91 27.28
CA PRO A 145 -29.02 22.67 27.11
C PRO A 145 -28.60 22.69 25.64
N GLY A 146 -27.58 23.50 25.34
CA GLY A 146 -26.86 23.47 24.08
C GLY A 146 -25.73 22.44 24.10
N LEU A 147 -25.02 22.32 22.96
CA LEU A 147 -23.90 21.39 22.83
C LEU A 147 -22.77 21.69 23.83
N VAL A 148 -22.54 22.96 24.16
CA VAL A 148 -21.51 23.38 25.14
C VAL A 148 -21.85 22.90 26.54
N ASP A 149 -23.11 23.04 26.98
CA ASP A 149 -23.59 22.56 28.29
C ASP A 149 -23.47 21.03 28.38
N LEU A 150 -23.84 20.34 27.29
CA LEU A 150 -23.74 18.89 27.18
C LEU A 150 -22.28 18.41 27.23
N HIS A 151 -21.35 19.10 26.58
CA HIS A 151 -19.93 18.76 26.64
C HIS A 151 -19.36 18.91 28.05
N GLU A 152 -19.63 20.02 28.71
CA GLU A 152 -19.17 20.25 30.08
C GLU A 152 -19.72 19.19 31.03
N ALA A 153 -21.00 18.85 30.90
CA ALA A 153 -21.63 17.83 31.73
C ALA A 153 -21.09 16.42 31.45
N ILE A 154 -20.93 16.04 30.17
CA ILE A 154 -20.38 14.74 29.77
C ILE A 154 -18.93 14.62 30.23
N GLN A 155 -18.10 15.63 30.00
CA GLN A 155 -16.70 15.60 30.43
C GLN A 155 -16.60 15.46 31.95
N THR A 156 -17.41 16.21 32.69
CA THR A 156 -17.40 16.20 34.16
C THR A 156 -17.87 14.85 34.72
N VAL A 157 -19.00 14.34 34.24
CA VAL A 157 -19.70 13.20 34.86
C VAL A 157 -19.34 11.86 34.20
N LEU A 158 -19.35 11.79 32.87
CA LEU A 158 -19.07 10.54 32.14
C LEU A 158 -17.58 10.30 31.94
N CYS A 159 -16.80 11.37 31.72
CA CYS A 159 -15.35 11.27 31.50
C CYS A 159 -14.52 11.59 32.75
N HIS A 160 -15.16 11.80 33.91
CA HIS A 160 -14.50 12.08 35.19
C HIS A 160 -13.50 13.25 35.13
N GLY A 161 -13.82 14.28 34.35
CA GLY A 161 -12.98 15.47 34.12
C GLY A 161 -11.93 15.33 33.01
N ASN A 162 -11.70 14.13 32.47
CA ASN A 162 -10.72 13.91 31.40
C ASN A 162 -11.27 14.39 30.05
N ALA A 163 -10.49 15.22 29.35
CA ALA A 163 -10.83 15.72 28.02
C ALA A 163 -10.55 14.71 26.89
N GLU A 164 -9.73 13.67 27.13
CA GLU A 164 -9.33 12.73 26.08
C GLU A 164 -10.51 11.95 25.46
N PRO A 165 -11.45 11.37 26.25
CA PRO A 165 -12.62 10.70 25.68
C PRO A 165 -13.57 11.65 24.92
N MET A 166 -13.49 12.97 25.16
CA MET A 166 -14.28 13.94 24.41
C MET A 166 -13.84 14.02 22.95
N TYR A 167 -12.57 13.72 22.61
CA TYR A 167 -12.14 13.67 21.21
C TYR A 167 -12.84 12.54 20.44
N LEU A 168 -13.06 11.38 21.08
CA LEU A 168 -13.81 10.27 20.51
C LEU A 168 -15.27 10.66 20.26
N ILE A 169 -15.92 11.30 21.24
CA ILE A 169 -17.31 11.79 21.10
C ILE A 169 -17.38 12.81 19.97
N ARG A 170 -16.42 13.72 19.89
CA ARG A 170 -16.35 14.72 18.82
C ARG A 170 -16.23 14.09 17.43
N ASP A 171 -15.33 13.13 17.28
CA ASP A 171 -15.06 12.50 15.99
C ASP A 171 -16.22 11.61 15.53
N LYS A 172 -16.72 10.75 16.42
CA LYS A 172 -17.72 9.72 16.07
C LYS A 172 -19.17 10.19 16.19
N LEU A 173 -19.48 11.12 17.08
CA LEU A 173 -20.86 11.56 17.39
C LEU A 173 -21.13 13.00 16.93
N GLU A 174 -20.34 13.99 17.33
CA GLU A 174 -20.58 15.40 16.97
C GLU A 174 -20.39 15.67 15.48
N ILE A 175 -19.31 15.12 14.91
CA ILE A 175 -19.04 15.16 13.47
C ILE A 175 -19.69 13.93 12.84
N GLY A 176 -19.17 12.74 13.14
CA GLY A 176 -19.63 11.49 12.58
C GLY A 176 -19.28 11.30 11.10
N GLU A 177 -19.45 10.08 10.61
CA GLU A 177 -19.09 9.68 9.24
C GLU A 177 -20.32 9.26 8.42
N LYS A 178 -21.53 9.62 8.86
CA LYS A 178 -22.75 9.21 8.16
C LYS A 178 -22.76 9.81 6.75
N LEU A 179 -22.99 8.95 5.75
CA LEU A 179 -23.15 9.34 4.35
C LEU A 179 -24.61 9.76 4.10
N GLY A 180 -24.80 10.90 3.43
CA GLY A 180 -26.12 11.34 3.00
C GLY A 180 -26.76 10.41 1.97
N GLU A 181 -28.07 10.52 1.79
CA GLU A 181 -28.84 9.75 0.80
C GLU A 181 -29.49 10.68 -0.22
N VAL A 182 -29.60 10.20 -1.46
CA VAL A 182 -30.20 10.94 -2.57
C VAL A 182 -31.39 10.12 -3.12
N PRO A 183 -32.56 10.73 -3.37
CA PRO A 183 -33.73 10.01 -3.91
C PRO A 183 -33.43 9.37 -5.27
N MET A 184 -34.01 8.20 -5.54
CA MET A 184 -33.80 7.46 -6.80
C MET A 184 -34.27 8.21 -8.06
N GLU A 185 -35.19 9.15 -7.91
CA GLU A 185 -35.71 9.99 -9.00
C GLU A 185 -34.70 11.06 -9.45
N THR A 186 -33.63 11.26 -8.67
CA THR A 186 -32.60 12.25 -8.99
C THR A 186 -31.93 11.91 -10.31
N PRO A 187 -31.80 12.88 -11.24
CA PRO A 187 -31.02 12.70 -12.45
C PRO A 187 -29.59 12.31 -12.08
N ALA A 188 -29.09 11.19 -12.60
CA ALA A 188 -27.76 10.66 -12.29
C ALA A 188 -27.10 10.25 -13.60
N VAL A 189 -25.78 10.43 -13.67
CA VAL A 189 -25.01 10.03 -14.85
C VAL A 189 -25.16 8.51 -15.09
N PRO A 190 -25.21 8.05 -16.36
CA PRO A 190 -25.41 6.63 -16.67
C PRO A 190 -24.47 5.69 -15.92
N LEU A 191 -23.19 6.05 -15.80
CA LEU A 191 -22.20 5.28 -15.07
C LEU A 191 -22.52 5.14 -13.57
N GLN A 192 -23.09 6.17 -12.95
CA GLN A 192 -23.46 6.15 -11.52
C GLN A 192 -24.63 5.19 -11.30
N ARG A 193 -25.61 5.23 -12.19
CA ARG A 193 -26.76 4.30 -12.16
C ARG A 193 -26.30 2.85 -12.31
N ASP A 194 -25.35 2.58 -13.21
CA ASP A 194 -24.78 1.23 -13.36
C ASP A 194 -24.07 0.77 -12.09
N LEU A 195 -23.25 1.64 -11.46
CA LEU A 195 -22.58 1.32 -10.20
C LEU A 195 -23.59 1.00 -9.08
N GLU A 196 -24.60 1.85 -8.89
CA GLU A 196 -25.63 1.64 -7.86
C GLU A 196 -26.40 0.33 -8.10
N ASN A 197 -26.70 -0.01 -9.35
CA ASN A 197 -27.35 -1.27 -9.70
C ASN A 197 -26.46 -2.47 -9.35
N ARG A 198 -25.15 -2.40 -9.63
CA ARG A 198 -24.18 -3.44 -9.26
C ARG A 198 -24.04 -3.57 -7.74
N GLN A 199 -23.96 -2.46 -7.01
CA GLN A 199 -23.91 -2.43 -5.54
C GLN A 199 -25.13 -3.12 -4.92
N ARG A 200 -26.35 -2.85 -5.44
CA ARG A 200 -27.58 -3.50 -4.99
C ARG A 200 -27.56 -5.00 -5.31
N LYS A 201 -27.20 -5.39 -6.53
CA LYS A 201 -27.12 -6.79 -6.96
C LYS A 201 -26.14 -7.60 -6.10
N LEU A 202 -24.99 -7.03 -5.78
CA LEU A 202 -23.93 -7.64 -4.98
C LEU A 202 -24.12 -7.50 -3.46
N ARG A 203 -25.21 -6.84 -3.03
CA ARG A 203 -25.47 -6.47 -1.63
C ARG A 203 -24.24 -5.86 -0.97
N PHE A 204 -23.63 -4.90 -1.65
CA PHE A 204 -22.37 -4.27 -1.26
C PHE A 204 -22.55 -2.77 -1.22
N LYS A 205 -22.89 -2.26 -0.02
CA LYS A 205 -23.25 -0.85 0.18
C LYS A 205 -22.00 0.00 0.43
N PRO A 206 -21.94 1.22 -0.12
CA PRO A 206 -20.88 2.15 0.23
C PRO A 206 -21.00 2.56 1.70
N SER A 207 -19.87 2.54 2.41
CA SER A 207 -19.76 2.91 3.81
C SER A 207 -18.54 3.82 3.98
N ALA A 208 -18.70 4.92 4.72
CA ALA A 208 -17.59 5.84 4.99
C ALA A 208 -16.63 5.32 6.06
N SER A 209 -17.07 4.34 6.86
CA SER A 209 -16.19 3.62 7.79
C SER A 209 -15.25 2.67 7.06
N ILE A 210 -14.07 2.48 7.62
CA ILE A 210 -13.11 1.49 7.14
C ILE A 210 -13.62 0.11 7.55
N GLU A 211 -13.85 -0.75 6.57
CA GLU A 211 -14.32 -2.12 6.76
C GLU A 211 -13.37 -3.12 6.10
N THR A 212 -13.16 -4.26 6.74
CA THR A 212 -12.35 -5.36 6.18
C THR A 212 -13.25 -6.48 5.71
N TYR A 213 -13.04 -6.94 4.47
CA TYR A 213 -13.78 -8.01 3.83
C TYR A 213 -12.83 -9.14 3.42
N ASP A 214 -13.23 -10.39 3.66
CA ASP A 214 -12.59 -11.61 3.13
C ASP A 214 -13.52 -12.21 2.06
N PHE A 215 -13.10 -12.14 0.80
CA PHE A 215 -13.88 -12.64 -0.35
C PHE A 215 -13.40 -14.03 -0.76
N ASP A 216 -14.32 -15.00 -0.74
CA ASP A 216 -14.08 -16.32 -1.33
C ASP A 216 -14.46 -16.31 -2.82
N LEU A 217 -13.45 -16.32 -3.69
CA LEU A 217 -13.60 -16.19 -5.14
C LEU A 217 -14.40 -17.33 -5.80
N ARG A 218 -14.67 -18.43 -5.07
CA ARG A 218 -15.53 -19.52 -5.55
C ARG A 218 -17.01 -19.17 -5.47
N LYS A 219 -17.38 -18.18 -4.64
CA LYS A 219 -18.75 -17.68 -4.53
C LYS A 219 -18.97 -16.56 -5.53
N GLU A 220 -19.97 -16.69 -6.39
CA GLU A 220 -20.26 -15.71 -7.45
C GLU A 220 -20.46 -14.29 -6.92
N THR A 221 -21.06 -14.13 -5.74
CA THR A 221 -21.27 -12.82 -5.10
C THR A 221 -19.97 -12.16 -4.67
N ASP A 222 -19.05 -12.92 -4.07
CA ASP A 222 -17.78 -12.41 -3.57
C ASP A 222 -16.80 -12.19 -4.72
N ARG A 223 -16.81 -13.06 -5.74
CA ARG A 223 -16.13 -12.81 -7.02
C ARG A 223 -16.61 -11.52 -7.67
N GLY A 224 -17.93 -11.29 -7.71
CA GLY A 224 -18.50 -10.06 -8.26
C GLY A 224 -18.12 -8.80 -7.48
N ARG A 225 -17.96 -8.89 -6.15
CA ARG A 225 -17.47 -7.78 -5.30
C ARG A 225 -16.01 -7.47 -5.57
N SER A 226 -15.15 -8.50 -5.62
CA SER A 226 -13.73 -8.35 -5.97
C SER A 226 -13.57 -7.75 -7.38
N GLN A 227 -14.30 -8.28 -8.38
CA GLN A 227 -14.31 -7.77 -9.75
C GLN A 227 -14.67 -6.29 -9.81
N LEU A 228 -15.73 -5.88 -9.09
CA LEU A 228 -16.16 -4.49 -9.04
C LEU A 228 -15.07 -3.56 -8.46
N LEU A 229 -14.41 -3.98 -7.38
CA LEU A 229 -13.33 -3.21 -6.77
C LEU A 229 -12.12 -3.09 -7.71
N HIS A 230 -11.75 -4.16 -8.40
CA HIS A 230 -10.68 -4.12 -9.40
C HIS A 230 -11.01 -3.18 -10.57
N GLN A 231 -12.24 -3.21 -11.08
CA GLN A 231 -12.69 -2.30 -12.14
C GLN A 231 -12.65 -0.83 -11.71
N LEU A 232 -13.14 -0.53 -10.50
CA LEU A 232 -13.11 0.84 -9.97
C LEU A 232 -11.69 1.34 -9.71
N ARG A 233 -10.79 0.48 -9.21
CA ARG A 233 -9.38 0.84 -9.06
C ARG A 233 -8.71 1.18 -10.38
N LEU A 234 -9.05 0.45 -11.45
CA LEU A 234 -8.57 0.77 -12.80
C LEU A 234 -9.07 2.15 -13.26
N LEU A 235 -10.27 2.59 -12.85
CA LEU A 235 -10.77 3.95 -13.07
C LEU A 235 -10.23 5.00 -12.08
N ASN A 236 -9.18 4.69 -11.32
CA ASN A 236 -8.62 5.52 -10.25
C ASN A 236 -9.60 5.82 -9.09
N ILE A 237 -10.62 4.97 -8.91
CA ILE A 237 -11.58 5.01 -7.81
C ILE A 237 -11.16 3.94 -6.78
N GLU A 238 -10.38 4.35 -5.78
CA GLU A 238 -9.82 3.45 -4.75
C GLU A 238 -10.83 3.08 -3.65
N TRP A 239 -12.02 2.60 -4.02
CA TRP A 239 -13.03 2.18 -3.03
C TRP A 239 -12.53 1.02 -2.15
N GLY A 240 -11.69 0.14 -2.69
CA GLY A 240 -11.05 -0.94 -1.95
C GLY A 240 -9.55 -1.01 -2.21
N LYS A 241 -8.80 -1.43 -1.18
CA LYS A 241 -7.37 -1.76 -1.26
C LYS A 241 -7.16 -3.22 -0.85
N PRO A 242 -6.54 -4.06 -1.70
CA PRO A 242 -6.25 -5.44 -1.32
C PRO A 242 -5.14 -5.46 -0.26
N GLN A 243 -5.31 -6.25 0.77
CA GLN A 243 -4.27 -6.50 1.76
C GLN A 243 -3.41 -7.68 1.31
N ARG A 244 -2.09 -7.47 1.25
CA ARG A 244 -1.13 -8.56 1.05
C ARG A 244 -0.87 -9.21 2.41
N THR A 245 -1.46 -10.37 2.66
CA THR A 245 -1.15 -11.14 3.88
C THR A 245 0.11 -11.97 3.69
N SER A 246 1.04 -11.91 4.65
CA SER A 246 2.21 -12.79 4.72
C SER A 246 1.82 -14.25 5.05
N GLN A 247 0.63 -14.46 5.62
CA GLN A 247 0.09 -15.79 5.87
C GLN A 247 -0.51 -16.38 4.59
N LYS A 248 -0.21 -17.68 4.34
CA LYS A 248 -0.71 -18.51 3.23
C LYS A 248 -2.25 -18.60 3.25
N HIS A 249 -2.95 -17.55 2.87
CA HIS A 249 -4.32 -17.69 2.41
C HIS A 249 -4.29 -18.36 1.03
N SER A 250 -5.17 -19.35 0.84
CA SER A 250 -5.27 -20.07 -0.43
C SER A 250 -5.55 -19.10 -1.57
N THR A 251 -5.14 -19.42 -2.80
CA THR A 251 -5.39 -18.67 -4.04
C THR A 251 -6.85 -18.26 -4.28
N PHE A 252 -7.79 -18.81 -3.50
CA PHE A 252 -9.22 -18.52 -3.59
C PHE A 252 -9.74 -17.42 -2.65
N HIS A 253 -8.90 -16.87 -1.76
CA HIS A 253 -9.32 -15.85 -0.80
C HIS A 253 -8.62 -14.52 -1.06
N GLU A 254 -9.39 -13.44 -1.06
CA GLU A 254 -8.87 -12.08 -1.16
C GLU A 254 -9.33 -11.22 0.03
N LEU A 255 -8.37 -10.63 0.73
CA LEU A 255 -8.63 -9.70 1.82
C LEU A 255 -8.59 -8.26 1.32
N TRP A 256 -9.64 -7.50 1.64
CA TRP A 256 -9.84 -6.13 1.17
C TRP A 256 -10.14 -5.20 2.32
N THR A 257 -9.51 -4.02 2.30
CA THR A 257 -9.92 -2.88 3.12
C THR A 257 -10.72 -1.92 2.25
N VAL A 258 -11.96 -1.63 2.64
CA VAL A 258 -12.93 -0.89 1.85
C VAL A 258 -13.34 0.36 2.62
N GLN A 259 -13.36 1.50 1.93
CA GLN A 259 -13.82 2.77 2.47
C GLN A 259 -14.34 3.64 1.33
N TRP A 260 -15.59 4.09 1.41
CA TRP A 260 -16.17 5.02 0.44
C TRP A 260 -15.78 6.46 0.77
N GLN A 261 -15.28 7.19 -0.24
CA GLN A 261 -14.92 8.60 -0.14
C GLN A 261 -15.80 9.44 -1.08
N VAL A 262 -16.15 10.65 -0.65
CA VAL A 262 -17.02 11.56 -1.43
C VAL A 262 -16.39 11.92 -2.79
N GLU A 263 -15.06 11.99 -2.86
CA GLU A 263 -14.29 12.20 -4.10
C GLU A 263 -14.61 11.18 -5.19
N PHE A 264 -15.01 9.96 -4.81
CA PHE A 264 -15.34 8.92 -5.77
C PHE A 264 -16.56 9.26 -6.61
N ALA A 265 -17.52 10.02 -6.07
CA ALA A 265 -18.64 10.52 -6.86
C ALA A 265 -18.18 11.48 -7.98
N ILE A 266 -17.21 12.34 -7.68
CA ILE A 266 -16.63 13.28 -8.68
C ILE A 266 -15.85 12.51 -9.74
N LYS A 267 -14.96 11.62 -9.31
CA LYS A 267 -14.18 10.75 -10.21
C LYS A 267 -15.07 9.91 -11.11
N LEU A 268 -16.24 9.49 -10.61
CA LEU A 268 -17.18 8.71 -11.38
C LEU A 268 -17.91 9.57 -12.44
N ILE A 269 -18.16 10.85 -12.18
CA ILE A 269 -18.66 11.79 -13.20
C ILE A 269 -17.59 12.00 -14.28
N GLU A 270 -16.32 12.16 -13.90
CA GLU A 270 -15.20 12.27 -14.86
C GLU A 270 -15.05 10.99 -15.69
N ALA A 271 -15.20 9.82 -15.05
CA ALA A 271 -15.09 8.52 -15.70
C ALA A 271 -16.24 8.24 -16.69
N ASN A 272 -17.36 8.96 -16.61
CA ASN A 272 -18.50 8.79 -17.51
C ASN A 272 -18.16 9.10 -18.98
N ILE A 273 -17.06 9.81 -19.24
CA ILE A 273 -16.53 10.04 -20.60
C ILE A 273 -16.17 8.72 -21.29
N TRP A 274 -15.75 7.71 -20.53
CA TRP A 274 -15.25 6.44 -21.07
C TRP A 274 -16.34 5.42 -21.37
N GLY A 275 -17.54 5.57 -20.79
CA GLY A 275 -18.64 4.64 -21.01
C GLY A 275 -19.80 4.81 -20.05
N ASN A 276 -20.92 4.19 -20.39
CA ASN A 276 -22.17 4.26 -19.61
C ASN A 276 -22.28 3.20 -18.51
N THR A 277 -21.37 2.22 -18.49
CA THR A 277 -21.32 1.14 -17.49
C THR A 277 -19.91 1.01 -16.94
N VAL A 278 -19.76 0.50 -15.72
CA VAL A 278 -18.45 0.34 -15.07
C VAL A 278 -17.53 -0.53 -15.92
N GLU A 279 -18.05 -1.61 -16.49
CA GLU A 279 -17.30 -2.49 -17.38
C GLU A 279 -16.86 -1.79 -18.68
N SER A 280 -17.78 -1.09 -19.37
CA SER A 280 -17.45 -0.41 -20.64
C SER A 280 -16.49 0.75 -20.43
N ALA A 281 -16.71 1.55 -19.38
CA ALA A 281 -15.85 2.66 -19.00
C ALA A 281 -14.45 2.16 -18.65
N THR A 282 -14.34 1.11 -17.83
CA THR A 282 -13.03 0.55 -17.46
C THR A 282 -12.32 -0.04 -18.68
N ALA A 283 -13.01 -0.79 -19.54
CA ALA A 283 -12.41 -1.35 -20.75
C ALA A 283 -11.91 -0.27 -21.73
N ALA A 284 -12.66 0.81 -21.91
CA ALA A 284 -12.23 1.94 -22.73
C ALA A 284 -11.03 2.67 -22.11
N PHE A 285 -11.05 2.89 -20.79
CA PHE A 285 -9.95 3.52 -20.08
C PHE A 285 -8.65 2.70 -20.14
N VAL A 286 -8.74 1.38 -19.97
CA VAL A 286 -7.60 0.47 -20.11
C VAL A 286 -7.03 0.50 -21.52
N ARG A 287 -7.87 0.50 -22.57
CA ARG A 287 -7.40 0.63 -23.96
C ARG A 287 -6.65 1.94 -24.19
N HIS A 288 -7.21 3.05 -23.71
CA HIS A 288 -6.55 4.35 -23.80
C HIS A 288 -5.20 4.37 -23.05
N GLN A 289 -5.11 3.78 -21.86
CA GLN A 289 -3.85 3.65 -21.15
C GLN A 289 -2.85 2.77 -21.93
N ALA A 290 -3.29 1.64 -22.48
CA ALA A 290 -2.45 0.75 -23.28
C ALA A 290 -1.80 1.48 -24.48
N ASP A 291 -2.53 2.40 -25.11
CA ASP A 291 -2.04 3.18 -26.25
C ASP A 291 -1.10 4.32 -25.82
N THR A 292 -1.26 4.82 -24.58
CA THR A 292 -0.46 5.94 -24.05
C THR A 292 0.86 5.44 -23.45
N LEU A 293 0.83 4.32 -22.73
CA LEU A 293 1.98 3.77 -22.01
C LEU A 293 3.08 3.32 -22.98
N GLN A 294 4.31 3.74 -22.68
CA GLN A 294 5.49 3.41 -23.48
C GLN A 294 6.32 2.28 -22.87
N SER A 295 6.19 2.06 -21.57
CA SER A 295 6.97 1.09 -20.80
C SER A 295 6.33 -0.30 -20.86
N LEU A 296 7.13 -1.33 -21.16
CA LEU A 296 6.66 -2.71 -21.20
C LEU A 296 6.25 -3.25 -19.81
N PRO A 297 7.02 -3.04 -18.72
CA PRO A 297 6.59 -3.40 -17.36
C PRO A 297 5.24 -2.80 -16.95
N GLU A 298 4.97 -1.54 -17.30
CA GLU A 298 3.69 -0.89 -16.98
C GLU A 298 2.52 -1.54 -17.74
N LEU A 299 2.75 -1.95 -18.99
CA LEU A 299 1.75 -2.65 -19.80
C LEU A 299 1.44 -4.06 -19.25
N THR A 300 2.44 -4.81 -18.81
CA THR A 300 2.21 -6.15 -18.25
C THR A 300 1.55 -6.10 -16.87
N GLU A 301 1.88 -5.09 -16.06
CA GLU A 301 1.18 -4.82 -14.80
C GLU A 301 -0.28 -4.36 -15.03
N LEU A 302 -0.54 -3.58 -16.09
CA LEU A 302 -1.90 -3.23 -16.50
C LEU A 302 -2.68 -4.46 -16.97
N LEU A 303 -2.03 -5.40 -17.67
CA LEU A 303 -2.63 -6.68 -18.05
C LEU A 303 -3.03 -7.51 -16.83
N ASP A 304 -2.14 -7.64 -15.84
CA ASP A 304 -2.43 -8.36 -14.58
C ASP A 304 -3.68 -7.78 -13.90
N LYS A 305 -3.73 -6.45 -13.73
CA LYS A 305 -4.89 -5.74 -13.17
C LYS A 305 -6.16 -5.92 -13.99
N THR A 306 -6.05 -5.95 -15.33
CA THR A 306 -7.19 -6.10 -16.25
C THR A 306 -7.78 -7.51 -16.20
N ILE A 307 -6.96 -8.52 -15.95
CA ILE A 307 -7.39 -9.91 -15.79
C ILE A 307 -8.12 -10.10 -14.47
N LEU A 308 -7.61 -9.52 -13.38
CA LEU A 308 -8.31 -9.48 -12.09
C LEU A 308 -9.65 -8.72 -12.18
N ALA A 309 -9.76 -7.73 -13.05
CA ALA A 309 -11.00 -7.00 -13.33
C ALA A 309 -11.99 -7.74 -14.26
N GLU A 310 -11.61 -8.91 -14.79
CA GLU A 310 -12.35 -9.72 -15.77
C GLU A 310 -12.88 -8.90 -16.96
N LEU A 311 -12.00 -8.18 -17.67
CA LEU A 311 -12.36 -7.32 -18.82
C LEU A 311 -11.92 -7.94 -20.16
N PRO A 312 -12.65 -8.94 -20.71
CA PRO A 312 -12.21 -9.67 -21.89
C PRO A 312 -12.03 -8.80 -23.13
N GLY A 313 -12.78 -7.71 -23.26
CA GLY A 313 -12.70 -6.78 -24.41
C GLY A 313 -11.47 -5.86 -24.41
N ALA A 314 -10.74 -5.76 -23.29
CA ALA A 314 -9.51 -4.99 -23.18
C ALA A 314 -8.25 -5.87 -23.20
N ILE A 315 -8.36 -7.14 -22.80
CA ILE A 315 -7.24 -8.09 -22.75
C ILE A 315 -6.61 -8.29 -24.13
N ASP A 316 -7.41 -8.52 -25.17
CA ASP A 316 -6.88 -8.80 -26.51
C ASP A 316 -6.12 -7.58 -27.09
N HIS A 317 -6.60 -6.36 -26.80
CA HIS A 317 -5.90 -5.11 -27.18
C HIS A 317 -4.57 -4.94 -26.43
N LEU A 318 -4.54 -5.27 -25.14
CA LEU A 318 -3.34 -5.24 -24.32
C LEU A 318 -2.30 -6.26 -24.80
N LEU A 319 -2.70 -7.50 -25.06
CA LEU A 319 -1.80 -8.54 -25.56
C LEU A 319 -1.15 -8.13 -26.89
N ASN A 320 -1.93 -7.58 -27.83
CA ASN A 320 -1.40 -7.04 -29.09
C ASN A 320 -0.43 -5.87 -28.87
N SER A 321 -0.70 -5.01 -27.89
CA SER A 321 0.17 -3.87 -27.58
C SER A 321 1.47 -4.31 -26.89
N ILE A 322 1.39 -5.27 -25.99
CA ILE A 322 2.53 -5.94 -25.35
C ILE A 322 3.39 -6.63 -26.40
N GLN A 323 2.80 -7.42 -27.30
CA GLN A 323 3.56 -8.13 -28.34
C GLN A 323 4.29 -7.15 -29.29
N ARG A 324 3.62 -6.08 -29.72
CA ARG A 324 4.26 -5.02 -30.53
C ARG A 324 5.42 -4.35 -29.79
N ARG A 325 5.25 -4.05 -28.50
CA ARG A 325 6.28 -3.39 -27.68
C ARG A 325 7.45 -4.33 -27.37
N ALA A 326 7.15 -5.58 -27.03
CA ALA A 326 8.12 -6.63 -26.78
C ALA A 326 9.03 -6.85 -27.99
N ALA A 327 8.48 -6.79 -29.22
CA ALA A 327 9.26 -6.93 -30.44
C ALA A 327 10.36 -5.85 -30.58
N VAL A 328 10.09 -4.60 -30.17
CA VAL A 328 10.99 -3.44 -30.39
C VAL A 328 11.91 -3.17 -29.18
N SER A 329 11.59 -3.65 -27.98
CA SER A 329 12.32 -3.29 -26.75
C SER A 329 13.70 -3.93 -26.63
N ALA A 330 14.78 -3.16 -26.78
CA ALA A 330 16.16 -3.66 -26.63
C ALA A 330 16.65 -3.70 -25.17
N ASP A 331 15.97 -3.02 -24.24
CA ASP A 331 16.42 -2.92 -22.85
C ASP A 331 16.10 -4.20 -22.06
N VAL A 332 17.14 -4.95 -21.72
CA VAL A 332 17.05 -6.24 -21.01
C VAL A 332 16.39 -6.09 -19.65
N ARG A 333 16.61 -4.99 -18.92
CA ARG A 333 16.00 -4.78 -17.61
C ARG A 333 14.49 -4.67 -17.72
N HIS A 334 14.00 -3.87 -18.67
CA HIS A 334 12.57 -3.76 -18.95
C HIS A 334 11.95 -5.09 -19.37
N LEU A 335 12.68 -5.96 -20.08
CA LEU A 335 12.19 -7.30 -20.41
C LEU A 335 12.05 -8.15 -19.14
N MET A 336 13.06 -8.14 -18.27
CA MET A 336 13.04 -8.89 -17.01
C MET A 336 11.94 -8.40 -16.07
N ASP A 337 11.76 -7.09 -15.91
CA ASP A 337 10.73 -6.50 -15.04
C ASP A 337 9.31 -6.69 -15.59
N ALA A 338 9.17 -7.01 -16.88
CA ALA A 338 7.88 -7.34 -17.49
C ALA A 338 7.46 -8.80 -17.28
N LEU A 339 8.38 -9.70 -16.90
CA LEU A 339 8.10 -11.13 -16.71
C LEU A 339 7.19 -11.44 -15.50
N PRO A 340 7.32 -10.82 -14.31
CA PRO A 340 6.54 -11.22 -13.13
C PRO A 340 5.03 -11.14 -13.34
N PRO A 341 4.46 -10.04 -13.87
CA PRO A 341 3.02 -9.98 -14.13
C PRO A 341 2.57 -11.06 -15.12
N LEU A 342 3.34 -11.30 -16.20
CA LEU A 342 3.01 -12.32 -17.20
C LEU A 342 3.05 -13.74 -16.62
N ALA A 343 4.06 -14.04 -15.78
CA ALA A 343 4.19 -15.34 -15.14
C ALA A 343 3.06 -15.60 -14.13
N ARG A 344 2.66 -14.60 -13.33
CA ARG A 344 1.51 -14.70 -12.42
C ARG A 344 0.23 -14.99 -13.19
N VAL A 345 0.00 -14.26 -14.28
CA VAL A 345 -1.17 -14.44 -15.14
C VAL A 345 -1.18 -15.83 -15.77
N ALA A 346 -0.05 -16.29 -16.32
CA ALA A 346 0.04 -17.60 -16.95
C ALA A 346 -0.17 -18.75 -15.94
N ARG A 347 0.24 -18.56 -14.68
CA ARG A 347 0.16 -19.59 -13.64
C ARG A 347 -1.18 -19.62 -12.89
N TYR A 348 -1.76 -18.46 -12.61
CA TYR A 348 -2.90 -18.31 -11.70
C TYR A 348 -4.13 -17.66 -12.35
N GLY A 349 -4.01 -17.11 -13.55
CA GLY A 349 -5.11 -16.42 -14.21
C GLY A 349 -6.20 -17.41 -14.64
N ASN A 350 -7.47 -17.04 -14.40
CA ASN A 350 -8.65 -17.63 -15.07
C ASN A 350 -8.72 -17.22 -16.54
N VAL A 351 -7.60 -17.34 -17.24
CA VAL A 351 -7.43 -16.96 -18.63
C VAL A 351 -7.83 -18.17 -19.48
N ARG A 352 -8.71 -17.97 -20.47
CA ARG A 352 -9.11 -19.04 -21.41
C ARG A 352 -7.87 -19.68 -22.03
N GLU A 353 -7.93 -20.98 -22.31
CA GLU A 353 -6.81 -21.78 -22.83
C GLU A 353 -6.06 -21.10 -23.99
N THR A 354 -6.77 -20.56 -24.97
CA THR A 354 -6.20 -19.86 -26.13
C THR A 354 -5.41 -18.59 -25.79
N ARG A 355 -5.78 -17.87 -24.73
CA ARG A 355 -5.08 -16.66 -24.29
C ARG A 355 -3.87 -17.01 -23.42
N ALA A 356 -3.94 -18.11 -22.67
CA ALA A 356 -2.80 -18.61 -21.91
C ALA A 356 -1.64 -18.99 -22.85
N GLU A 357 -1.94 -19.67 -23.96
CA GLU A 357 -0.95 -19.99 -25.01
C GLU A 357 -0.29 -18.74 -25.61
N SER A 358 -1.08 -17.69 -25.86
CA SER A 358 -0.56 -16.41 -26.37
C SER A 358 0.40 -15.74 -25.39
N ILE A 359 0.09 -15.80 -24.09
CA ILE A 359 0.94 -15.24 -23.03
C ILE A 359 2.23 -16.04 -22.89
N LEU A 360 2.17 -17.37 -22.93
CA LEU A 360 3.36 -18.23 -22.89
C LEU A 360 4.29 -17.95 -24.08
N THR A 361 3.73 -17.75 -25.27
CA THR A 361 4.51 -17.37 -26.46
C THR A 361 5.24 -16.04 -26.29
N ILE A 362 4.59 -15.04 -25.66
CA ILE A 362 5.23 -13.75 -25.33
C ILE A 362 6.34 -13.96 -24.30
N ILE A 363 6.09 -14.75 -23.25
CA ILE A 363 7.09 -15.06 -22.22
C ILE A 363 8.33 -15.72 -22.85
N ASP A 364 8.14 -16.70 -23.73
CA ASP A 364 9.24 -17.39 -24.41
C ASP A 364 10.08 -16.41 -25.24
N ALA A 365 9.43 -15.55 -26.04
CA ALA A 365 10.13 -14.54 -26.83
C ALA A 365 10.89 -13.50 -25.97
N LEU A 366 10.34 -13.10 -24.82
CA LEU A 366 11.03 -12.23 -23.87
C LEU A 366 12.22 -12.93 -23.22
N PHE A 367 12.03 -14.18 -22.79
CA PHE A 367 13.04 -14.97 -22.12
C PHE A 367 14.27 -15.22 -23.01
N GLU A 368 14.07 -15.58 -24.28
CA GLU A 368 15.18 -15.76 -25.24
C GLU A 368 16.04 -14.50 -25.37
N ARG A 369 15.40 -13.33 -25.47
CA ARG A 369 16.10 -12.03 -25.57
C ARG A 369 16.82 -11.66 -24.29
N ILE A 370 16.24 -11.99 -23.13
CA ILE A 370 16.89 -11.78 -21.82
C ILE A 370 18.15 -12.64 -21.74
N VAL A 371 18.05 -13.94 -22.06
CA VAL A 371 19.20 -14.87 -22.03
C VAL A 371 20.34 -14.38 -22.92
N VAL A 372 20.04 -13.90 -24.13
CA VAL A 372 21.03 -13.39 -25.08
C VAL A 372 21.60 -12.04 -24.67
N GLY A 373 20.76 -11.12 -24.18
CA GLY A 373 21.14 -9.73 -23.91
C GLY A 373 21.78 -9.50 -22.54
N LEU A 374 21.41 -10.29 -21.53
CA LEU A 374 21.81 -10.08 -20.14
C LEU A 374 23.34 -10.06 -19.92
N PRO A 375 24.13 -10.94 -20.56
CA PRO A 375 25.59 -10.87 -20.49
C PRO A 375 26.19 -9.54 -20.94
N GLY A 376 25.60 -8.91 -21.98
CA GLY A 376 26.02 -7.60 -22.47
C GLY A 376 25.57 -6.47 -21.56
N ALA A 377 24.33 -6.54 -21.06
CA ALA A 377 23.75 -5.54 -20.16
C ALA A 377 24.44 -5.50 -18.78
N CYS A 378 25.02 -6.62 -18.33
CA CYS A 378 25.76 -6.67 -17.07
C CYS A 378 27.23 -6.27 -17.18
N ALA A 379 27.70 -5.86 -18.36
CA ALA A 379 29.10 -5.46 -18.54
C ALA A 379 29.32 -4.03 -18.02
N SER A 380 30.33 -3.85 -17.15
CA SER A 380 30.79 -2.53 -16.68
C SER A 380 29.71 -1.65 -16.03
N LEU A 381 28.85 -2.25 -15.20
CA LEU A 381 27.87 -1.50 -14.39
C LEU A 381 28.56 -0.73 -13.25
N ASP A 382 28.00 0.43 -12.90
CA ASP A 382 28.29 1.13 -11.64
C ASP A 382 27.48 0.53 -10.47
N ASP A 383 27.72 1.04 -9.25
CA ASP A 383 27.11 0.54 -8.02
C ASP A 383 25.57 0.62 -8.01
N ASP A 384 24.98 1.68 -8.57
CA ASP A 384 23.53 1.89 -8.54
C ASP A 384 22.84 1.09 -9.64
N ALA A 385 23.41 1.08 -10.85
CA ALA A 385 22.93 0.24 -11.94
C ALA A 385 23.04 -1.26 -11.61
N ALA A 386 24.07 -1.68 -10.86
CA ALA A 386 24.19 -3.05 -10.38
C ALA A 386 23.10 -3.44 -9.39
N LYS A 387 22.66 -2.54 -8.50
CA LYS A 387 21.54 -2.81 -7.58
C LYS A 387 20.23 -2.98 -8.35
N GLU A 388 19.94 -2.07 -9.27
CA GLU A 388 18.73 -2.16 -10.09
C GLU A 388 18.73 -3.43 -10.96
N MET A 389 19.89 -3.80 -11.52
CA MET A 389 20.05 -5.04 -12.27
C MET A 389 19.80 -6.29 -11.42
N VAL A 390 20.28 -6.30 -10.17
CA VAL A 390 20.03 -7.41 -9.24
C VAL A 390 18.54 -7.59 -8.96
N GLU A 391 17.78 -6.51 -8.78
CA GLU A 391 16.33 -6.59 -8.61
C GLU A 391 15.64 -7.17 -9.86
N SER A 392 16.01 -6.73 -11.05
CA SER A 392 15.46 -7.30 -12.30
C SER A 392 15.85 -8.78 -12.49
N ILE A 393 17.07 -9.19 -12.10
CA ILE A 393 17.48 -10.60 -12.11
C ILE A 393 16.62 -11.42 -11.13
N ASN A 394 16.29 -10.87 -9.96
CA ASN A 394 15.40 -11.52 -9.00
C ASN A 394 13.98 -11.70 -9.58
N HIS A 395 13.43 -10.66 -10.20
CA HIS A 395 12.15 -10.73 -10.90
C HIS A 395 12.12 -11.85 -11.94
N ALA A 396 13.16 -11.96 -12.77
CA ALA A 396 13.28 -13.03 -13.76
C ALA A 396 13.38 -14.41 -13.09
N GLN A 397 14.22 -14.57 -12.08
CA GLN A 397 14.38 -15.81 -11.32
C GLN A 397 13.06 -16.28 -10.69
N GLU A 398 12.32 -15.38 -10.07
CA GLU A 398 11.01 -15.67 -9.45
C GLU A 398 9.99 -16.12 -10.50
N SER A 399 9.92 -15.43 -11.65
CA SER A 399 9.06 -15.82 -12.77
C SER A 399 9.38 -17.20 -13.31
N ILE A 400 10.66 -17.52 -13.50
CA ILE A 400 11.10 -18.83 -14.01
C ILE A 400 10.79 -19.93 -13.00
N ALA A 401 11.02 -19.69 -11.70
CA ALA A 401 10.67 -20.61 -10.64
C ALA A 401 9.16 -20.85 -10.57
N LEU A 402 8.35 -19.81 -10.79
CA LEU A 402 6.90 -19.88 -10.80
C LEU A 402 6.34 -20.71 -11.98
N LEU A 403 6.90 -20.51 -13.17
CA LEU A 403 6.51 -21.25 -14.38
C LEU A 403 6.99 -22.71 -14.36
N ASN A 404 8.10 -22.98 -13.67
CA ASN A 404 8.63 -24.33 -13.41
C ASN A 404 8.85 -25.17 -14.69
N ARG A 405 9.37 -24.54 -15.75
CA ARG A 405 9.72 -25.19 -17.02
C ARG A 405 11.21 -25.55 -17.08
N ASP A 406 11.53 -26.80 -17.45
CA ASP A 406 12.91 -27.32 -17.40
C ASP A 406 13.87 -26.63 -18.37
N ASP A 407 13.42 -26.41 -19.61
CA ASP A 407 14.13 -25.72 -20.69
C ASP A 407 14.61 -24.32 -20.27
N GLN A 408 13.70 -23.50 -19.74
CA GLN A 408 14.01 -22.14 -19.29
C GLN A 408 14.93 -22.15 -18.07
N ARG A 409 14.74 -23.08 -17.13
CA ARG A 409 15.61 -23.19 -15.95
C ARG A 409 17.05 -23.52 -16.32
N GLU A 410 17.25 -24.45 -17.24
CA GLU A 410 18.59 -24.83 -17.68
C GLU A 410 19.29 -23.67 -18.39
N ALA A 411 18.61 -23.02 -19.34
CA ALA A 411 19.15 -21.85 -20.04
C ALA A 411 19.49 -20.70 -19.07
N TRP A 412 18.62 -20.42 -18.10
CA TRP A 412 18.84 -19.38 -17.10
C TRP A 412 20.02 -19.69 -16.19
N ARG A 413 20.16 -20.94 -15.72
CA ARG A 413 21.35 -21.39 -14.96
C ARG A 413 22.63 -21.20 -15.76
N GLY A 414 22.61 -21.47 -17.07
CA GLY A 414 23.73 -21.22 -17.97
C GLY A 414 24.15 -19.75 -17.99
N VAL A 415 23.19 -18.83 -18.08
CA VAL A 415 23.47 -17.38 -18.06
C VAL A 415 23.99 -16.93 -16.70
N LEU A 416 23.39 -17.38 -15.59
CA LEU A 416 23.87 -17.04 -14.24
C LEU A 416 25.31 -17.51 -14.02
N ARG A 417 25.66 -18.71 -14.51
CA ARG A 417 27.04 -19.23 -14.44
C ARG A 417 27.99 -18.38 -15.28
N PHE A 418 27.58 -18.01 -16.49
CA PHE A 418 28.37 -17.12 -17.34
C PHE A 418 28.64 -15.76 -16.68
N LEU A 419 27.64 -15.14 -16.06
CA LEU A 419 27.80 -13.87 -15.34
C LEU A 419 28.71 -13.98 -14.12
N LEU A 420 28.62 -15.09 -13.39
CA LEU A 420 29.44 -15.38 -12.21
C LEU A 420 30.94 -15.48 -12.55
N GLU A 421 31.27 -16.14 -13.67
CA GLU A 421 32.64 -16.41 -14.11
C GLU A 421 33.28 -15.26 -14.90
N ARG A 422 32.47 -14.38 -15.50
CA ARG A 422 32.97 -13.32 -16.38
C ARG A 422 33.66 -12.18 -15.61
N ASN A 423 34.90 -11.91 -15.99
CA ASN A 423 35.62 -10.70 -15.56
C ASN A 423 34.99 -9.45 -16.19
N GLY A 424 34.75 -8.40 -15.39
CA GLY A 424 34.10 -7.16 -15.82
C GLY A 424 32.60 -7.05 -15.52
N VAL A 425 32.01 -8.08 -14.89
CA VAL A 425 30.68 -7.98 -14.26
C VAL A 425 30.84 -7.47 -12.83
N HIS A 426 29.95 -6.59 -12.41
CA HIS A 426 29.96 -6.01 -11.06
C HIS A 426 29.88 -7.08 -9.97
N GLY A 427 30.66 -6.92 -8.90
CA GLY A 427 30.75 -7.85 -7.77
C GLY A 427 29.38 -8.21 -7.21
N LEU A 428 28.51 -7.21 -7.03
CA LEU A 428 27.13 -7.39 -6.54
C LEU A 428 26.32 -8.40 -7.38
N VAL A 429 26.36 -8.27 -8.70
CA VAL A 429 25.63 -9.17 -9.62
C VAL A 429 26.22 -10.58 -9.55
N ARG A 430 27.56 -10.69 -9.54
CA ARG A 430 28.26 -11.99 -9.43
C ARG A 430 27.91 -12.70 -8.12
N GLY A 431 27.93 -11.99 -7.00
CA GLY A 431 27.56 -12.52 -5.69
C GLY A 431 26.12 -13.02 -5.68
N ARG A 432 25.20 -12.26 -6.28
CA ARG A 432 23.80 -12.66 -6.39
C ARG A 432 23.62 -13.88 -7.29
N CYS A 433 24.28 -13.96 -8.44
CA CYS A 433 24.24 -15.14 -9.32
C CYS A 433 24.75 -16.40 -8.59
N CYS A 434 25.84 -16.28 -7.81
CA CYS A 434 26.34 -17.36 -6.97
C CYS A 434 25.27 -17.82 -5.97
N ARG A 435 24.62 -16.88 -5.29
CA ARG A 435 23.54 -17.18 -4.34
C ARG A 435 22.38 -17.94 -4.99
N LEU A 436 21.91 -17.48 -6.14
CA LEU A 436 20.80 -18.11 -6.86
C LEU A 436 21.13 -19.52 -7.35
N LEU A 437 22.37 -19.77 -7.76
CA LEU A 437 22.83 -21.10 -8.17
C LEU A 437 23.00 -22.05 -6.98
N LEU A 438 23.42 -21.54 -5.82
CA LEU A 438 23.50 -22.28 -4.56
C LEU A 438 22.10 -22.71 -4.07
N GLU A 439 21.11 -21.80 -4.08
CA GLU A 439 19.72 -22.10 -3.70
C GLU A 439 19.09 -23.17 -4.62
N GLN A 440 19.51 -23.19 -5.89
CA GLN A 440 19.10 -24.20 -6.87
C GLN A 440 19.90 -25.51 -6.79
N LYS A 441 20.87 -25.62 -5.87
CA LYS A 441 21.79 -26.77 -5.70
C LYS A 441 22.58 -27.11 -6.97
N VAL A 442 22.88 -26.09 -7.79
CA VAL A 442 23.73 -26.22 -8.99
C VAL A 442 25.21 -26.11 -8.65
N ILE A 443 25.51 -25.38 -7.57
CA ILE A 443 26.83 -25.21 -6.97
C ILE A 443 26.80 -25.91 -5.61
N ASP A 444 27.85 -26.66 -5.30
CA ASP A 444 28.06 -27.31 -4.00
C ASP A 444 28.98 -26.46 -3.10
N ASP A 445 29.20 -26.93 -1.87
CA ASP A 445 30.02 -26.22 -0.89
C ASP A 445 31.49 -26.06 -1.32
N GLU A 446 32.04 -27.04 -2.06
CA GLU A 446 33.43 -27.00 -2.55
C GLU A 446 33.60 -25.92 -3.62
N GLU A 447 32.68 -25.87 -4.58
CA GLU A 447 32.67 -24.88 -5.64
C GLU A 447 32.36 -23.47 -5.10
N LEU A 448 31.49 -23.35 -4.09
CA LEU A 448 31.26 -22.10 -3.38
C LEU A 448 32.55 -21.59 -2.70
N GLN A 449 33.30 -22.47 -2.03
CA GLN A 449 34.59 -22.10 -1.42
C GLN A 449 35.59 -21.61 -2.47
N ARG A 450 35.67 -22.28 -3.63
CA ARG A 450 36.52 -21.88 -4.75
C ARG A 450 36.14 -20.49 -5.27
N LEU A 451 34.86 -20.24 -5.50
CA LEU A 451 34.34 -18.96 -6.01
C LEU A 451 34.51 -17.83 -5.00
N ALA A 452 34.28 -18.09 -3.71
CA ALA A 452 34.54 -17.14 -2.63
C ALA A 452 36.03 -16.79 -2.56
N GLY A 453 36.93 -17.78 -2.61
CA GLY A 453 38.37 -17.54 -2.63
C GLY A 453 38.82 -16.70 -3.84
N LEU A 454 38.21 -16.92 -5.01
CA LEU A 454 38.49 -16.12 -6.21
C LEU A 454 37.94 -14.69 -6.11
N ALA A 455 36.74 -14.51 -5.59
CA ALA A 455 36.08 -13.20 -5.49
C ALA A 455 36.68 -12.33 -4.37
N LEU A 456 37.13 -12.96 -3.28
CA LEU A 456 37.65 -12.31 -2.09
C LEU A 456 39.19 -12.24 -2.04
N SER A 457 39.86 -12.70 -3.10
CA SER A 457 41.32 -12.64 -3.25
C SER A 457 41.85 -11.21 -3.13
N PRO A 458 43.03 -10.99 -2.50
CA PRO A 458 43.68 -9.68 -2.41
C PRO A 458 43.96 -8.99 -3.76
N VAL A 459 43.90 -9.74 -4.86
CA VAL A 459 44.11 -9.23 -6.23
C VAL A 459 42.89 -8.43 -6.73
N ASN A 460 41.70 -8.62 -6.15
CA ASN A 460 40.50 -7.90 -6.56
C ASN A 460 40.35 -6.57 -5.81
N PRO A 461 39.77 -5.53 -6.45
CA PRO A 461 39.44 -4.28 -5.76
C PRO A 461 38.51 -4.51 -4.57
N LEU A 462 38.85 -3.94 -3.40
CA LEU A 462 38.08 -4.09 -2.15
C LEU A 462 36.57 -3.76 -2.29
N PRO A 463 36.16 -2.68 -2.99
CA PRO A 463 34.74 -2.41 -3.20
C PRO A 463 34.01 -3.52 -3.96
N GLN A 464 34.67 -4.16 -4.92
CA GLN A 464 34.09 -5.25 -5.72
C GLN A 464 33.96 -6.55 -4.91
N ALA A 465 34.94 -6.85 -4.05
CA ALA A 465 34.88 -7.98 -3.13
C ALA A 465 33.76 -7.80 -2.09
N ALA A 466 33.62 -6.59 -1.52
CA ALA A 466 32.54 -6.26 -0.60
C ALA A 466 31.16 -6.32 -1.27
N ALA A 467 31.03 -5.80 -2.50
CA ALA A 467 29.80 -5.88 -3.28
C ALA A 467 29.43 -7.34 -3.59
N TRP A 468 30.41 -8.21 -3.87
CA TRP A 468 30.17 -9.64 -4.06
C TRP A 468 29.60 -10.31 -2.80
N LEU A 469 30.14 -10.00 -1.63
CA LEU A 469 29.59 -10.47 -0.35
C LEU A 469 28.17 -9.97 -0.13
N GLU A 470 27.91 -8.68 -0.38
CA GLU A 470 26.57 -8.12 -0.29
C GLU A 470 25.59 -8.89 -1.17
N GLY A 471 25.95 -9.15 -2.44
CA GLY A 471 25.09 -9.89 -3.37
C GLY A 471 24.84 -11.34 -2.95
N LEU A 472 25.85 -11.99 -2.36
CA LEU A 472 25.77 -13.37 -1.87
C LEU A 472 24.89 -13.48 -0.62
N LEU A 473 24.97 -12.50 0.28
CA LEU A 473 24.25 -12.48 1.55
C LEU A 473 22.81 -11.95 1.40
N ARG A 474 22.45 -11.27 0.32
CA ARG A 474 21.06 -10.84 0.10
C ARG A 474 20.06 -12.01 0.13
N GLY A 475 18.93 -11.80 0.80
CA GLY A 475 17.80 -12.75 0.85
C GLY A 475 17.55 -13.30 2.25
N SER A 476 16.95 -14.49 2.34
CA SER A 476 16.57 -15.09 3.64
C SER A 476 17.79 -15.56 4.43
N GLY A 477 17.92 -15.05 5.66
CA GLY A 477 19.00 -15.41 6.60
C GLY A 477 18.94 -16.86 7.05
N LEU A 478 17.75 -17.43 7.18
CA LEU A 478 17.54 -18.83 7.54
C LEU A 478 18.19 -19.81 6.55
N MET A 479 18.14 -19.53 5.25
CA MET A 479 18.80 -20.40 4.26
C MET A 479 20.33 -20.32 4.34
N LEU A 480 20.89 -19.16 4.71
CA LEU A 480 22.34 -19.01 4.94
C LEU A 480 22.80 -19.81 6.17
N LEU A 481 21.97 -19.90 7.20
CA LEU A 481 22.26 -20.66 8.42
C LEU A 481 22.38 -22.17 8.20
N HIS A 482 21.98 -22.71 7.05
CA HIS A 482 22.14 -24.13 6.73
C HIS A 482 23.32 -24.42 5.80
N GLN A 483 24.04 -23.40 5.35
CA GLN A 483 25.17 -23.52 4.41
C GLN A 483 26.50 -23.42 5.17
N ASP A 484 26.97 -24.53 5.75
CA ASP A 484 28.20 -24.53 6.56
C ASP A 484 29.44 -24.14 5.76
N GLY A 485 29.53 -24.56 4.50
CA GLY A 485 30.65 -24.24 3.61
C GLY A 485 30.87 -22.73 3.40
N LEU A 486 29.79 -21.95 3.35
CA LEU A 486 29.84 -20.50 3.21
C LEU A 486 30.56 -19.83 4.38
N TRP A 487 30.17 -20.19 5.60
CA TRP A 487 30.72 -19.59 6.81
C TRP A 487 32.19 -19.94 7.01
N VAL A 488 32.63 -21.15 6.62
CA VAL A 488 34.04 -21.53 6.65
C VAL A 488 34.86 -20.66 5.69
N ALA A 489 34.33 -20.42 4.48
CA ALA A 489 35.01 -19.57 3.50
C ALA A 489 35.13 -18.11 3.99
N LEU A 490 34.06 -17.59 4.59
CA LEU A 490 34.04 -16.23 5.15
C LEU A 490 34.99 -16.07 6.34
N ASP A 491 35.00 -17.03 7.27
CA ASP A 491 35.87 -17.03 8.45
C ASP A 491 37.35 -17.07 8.07
N ARG A 492 37.72 -17.95 7.12
CA ARG A 492 39.08 -18.05 6.60
C ARG A 492 39.52 -16.76 5.94
N TRP A 493 38.68 -16.20 5.06
CA TRP A 493 38.99 -14.95 4.39
C TRP A 493 39.16 -13.79 5.38
N LEU A 494 38.21 -13.62 6.32
CA LEU A 494 38.30 -12.56 7.35
C LEU A 494 39.57 -12.69 8.20
N SER A 495 39.99 -13.92 8.50
CA SER A 495 41.20 -14.20 9.28
C SER A 495 42.50 -13.93 8.53
N GLU A 496 42.47 -13.96 7.20
CA GLU A 496 43.63 -13.72 6.32
C GLU A 496 43.78 -12.24 5.91
N LEU A 497 42.82 -11.38 6.24
CA LEU A 497 42.86 -9.95 5.92
C LEU A 497 43.87 -9.17 6.80
N PRO A 498 44.70 -8.29 6.21
CA PRO A 498 45.48 -7.32 6.96
C PRO A 498 44.59 -6.40 7.81
N SER A 499 45.07 -5.95 8.97
CA SER A 499 44.29 -5.12 9.91
C SER A 499 43.71 -3.86 9.28
N GLU A 500 44.49 -3.16 8.46
CA GLU A 500 44.06 -1.92 7.80
C GLU A 500 42.93 -2.17 6.79
N VAL A 501 43.05 -3.26 6.01
CA VAL A 501 42.04 -3.67 5.03
C VAL A 501 40.75 -4.11 5.72
N PHE A 502 40.86 -4.80 6.87
CA PHE A 502 39.71 -5.17 7.67
C PHE A 502 38.94 -3.95 8.19
N ILE A 503 39.66 -2.93 8.67
CA ILE A 503 39.05 -1.67 9.15
C ILE A 503 38.31 -0.95 8.02
N GLU A 504 38.87 -0.92 6.81
CA GLU A 504 38.21 -0.33 5.63
C GLU A 504 36.96 -1.10 5.18
N LEU A 505 36.95 -2.43 5.32
CA LEU A 505 35.83 -3.29 4.93
C LEU A 505 34.68 -3.36 5.95
N LEU A 506 34.97 -3.07 7.22
CA LEU A 506 33.99 -3.15 8.33
C LEU A 506 32.66 -2.44 8.05
N PRO A 507 32.61 -1.20 7.53
CA PRO A 507 31.34 -0.52 7.24
C PRO A 507 30.51 -1.25 6.18
N LEU A 508 31.16 -1.79 5.14
CA LEU A 508 30.50 -2.51 4.04
C LEU A 508 29.97 -3.86 4.50
N LEU A 509 30.77 -4.60 5.28
CA LEU A 509 30.32 -5.85 5.91
C LEU A 509 29.14 -5.61 6.84
N ARG A 510 29.22 -4.58 7.69
CA ARG A 510 28.11 -4.21 8.59
C ARG A 510 26.82 -3.88 7.83
N ARG A 511 26.93 -3.21 6.68
CA ARG A 511 25.81 -2.94 5.77
C ARG A 511 25.27 -4.23 5.15
N ALA A 512 26.12 -5.13 4.68
CA ALA A 512 25.68 -6.40 4.09
C ALA A 512 24.85 -7.26 5.07
N PHE A 513 25.10 -7.15 6.38
CA PHE A 513 24.31 -7.83 7.41
C PHE A 513 23.14 -7.00 7.97
N SER A 514 22.98 -5.71 7.61
CA SER A 514 21.94 -4.86 8.22
C SER A 514 20.52 -5.23 7.81
N ASP A 515 20.37 -5.85 6.64
CA ASP A 515 19.07 -6.16 6.04
C ASP A 515 18.42 -7.42 6.67
N PHE A 516 19.15 -8.16 7.51
CA PHE A 516 18.62 -9.30 8.24
C PHE A 516 17.91 -8.93 9.53
N GLU A 517 16.88 -9.70 9.88
CA GLU A 517 16.15 -9.55 11.13
C GLU A 517 17.08 -9.74 12.34
N PRO A 518 16.85 -9.04 13.48
CA PRO A 518 17.71 -9.16 14.66
C PRO A 518 17.88 -10.60 15.16
N SER A 519 16.84 -11.44 15.03
CA SER A 519 16.89 -12.85 15.39
C SER A 519 17.79 -13.67 14.45
N GLU A 520 17.74 -13.39 13.14
CA GLU A 520 18.59 -14.05 12.14
C GLU A 520 20.06 -13.69 12.37
N ARG A 521 20.36 -12.41 12.62
CA ARG A 521 21.72 -11.96 12.94
C ARG A 521 22.28 -12.61 14.20
N ARG A 522 21.45 -12.76 15.24
CA ARG A 522 21.85 -13.46 16.47
C ARG A 522 22.21 -14.92 16.18
N ALA A 523 21.36 -15.63 15.44
CA ALA A 523 21.61 -17.02 15.07
C ALA A 523 22.86 -17.17 14.19
N MET A 524 23.13 -16.21 13.29
CA MET A 524 24.37 -16.18 12.49
C MET A 524 25.59 -16.00 13.39
N GLY A 525 25.54 -15.06 14.35
CA GLY A 525 26.61 -14.83 15.31
C GLY A 525 26.85 -16.04 16.22
N GLU A 526 25.80 -16.70 16.70
CA GLU A 526 25.88 -17.93 17.49
C GLU A 526 26.45 -19.09 16.66
N LYS A 527 26.13 -19.17 15.36
CA LYS A 527 26.69 -20.17 14.46
C LYS A 527 28.19 -20.02 14.27
N VAL A 528 28.68 -18.77 14.12
CA VAL A 528 30.11 -18.48 14.02
C VAL A 528 30.82 -18.64 15.37
N GLY A 529 30.20 -18.21 16.47
CA GLY A 529 30.79 -18.29 17.83
C GLY A 529 30.69 -19.68 18.48
N GLY A 530 29.75 -20.51 18.05
CA GLY A 530 29.58 -21.88 18.53
C GLY A 530 30.65 -22.80 17.95
N GLY A 531 31.46 -23.42 18.82
CA GLY A 531 32.64 -24.24 18.48
C GLY A 531 32.42 -25.47 17.57
N SER A 532 31.24 -25.64 16.95
CA SER A 532 31.01 -26.58 15.85
C SER A 532 31.86 -26.23 14.62
N PHE A 533 32.11 -24.94 14.35
CA PHE A 533 33.00 -24.48 13.27
C PHE A 533 34.48 -24.83 13.53
N HIS A 534 34.95 -24.60 14.76
CA HIS A 534 36.35 -24.87 15.12
C HIS A 534 36.68 -26.36 15.18
N ARG A 535 35.73 -27.25 15.51
CA ARG A 535 35.97 -28.72 15.50
C ARG A 535 36.18 -29.30 14.10
N ALA A 536 35.51 -28.76 13.07
CA ALA A 536 35.67 -29.22 11.69
C ALA A 536 37.03 -28.82 11.10
N ASN A 537 37.51 -27.59 11.38
CA ASN A 537 38.86 -27.14 10.98
C ASN A 537 39.98 -27.85 11.75
N LEU A 538 39.75 -28.23 13.02
CA LEU A 538 40.73 -29.00 13.81
C LEU A 538 40.88 -30.45 13.34
N ALA A 539 39.89 -31.04 12.66
CA ALA A 539 39.98 -32.40 12.12
C ALA A 539 40.84 -32.46 10.85
N THR A 540 40.83 -31.41 10.02
CA THR A 540 41.64 -31.29 8.80
C THR A 540 43.06 -30.75 9.08
N ALA A 541 43.26 -29.95 10.13
CA ALA A 541 44.59 -29.45 10.53
C ALA A 541 45.47 -30.49 11.26
N LYS A 542 44.93 -31.66 11.65
CA LYS A 542 45.68 -32.73 12.34
C LYS A 542 46.76 -33.45 11.53
N SER A 543 46.99 -33.04 10.27
CA SER A 543 48.15 -33.53 9.50
C SER A 543 49.41 -32.67 9.63
N GLY A 544 49.41 -31.55 10.37
CA GLY A 544 50.66 -30.81 10.52
C GLY A 544 50.59 -29.51 11.28
N THR A 545 50.45 -29.53 12.60
CA THR A 545 51.06 -28.49 13.45
C THR A 545 51.21 -28.99 14.89
N LYS A 546 52.41 -28.80 15.46
CA LYS A 546 52.75 -29.14 16.85
C LYS A 546 51.81 -28.44 17.83
N ALA A 547 51.24 -29.21 18.76
CA ALA A 547 50.50 -28.68 19.89
C ALA A 547 51.39 -27.75 20.73
N CYS A 548 50.81 -26.64 21.20
CA CYS A 548 51.41 -25.81 22.24
C CYS A 548 51.59 -26.68 23.50
N ASP A 549 52.84 -26.91 23.90
CA ASP A 549 53.18 -27.52 25.20
C ASP A 549 52.73 -26.54 26.29
N ILE A 550 51.64 -26.88 26.98
CA ILE A 550 51.26 -26.21 28.21
C ILE A 550 52.17 -26.77 29.30
N ASP A 551 52.92 -25.88 29.95
CA ASP A 551 53.75 -26.21 31.11
C ASP A 551 52.84 -26.51 32.32
N GLU A 552 52.55 -27.79 32.51
CA GLU A 552 51.67 -28.29 33.57
C GLU A 552 52.21 -27.98 34.98
N GLU A 553 53.54 -27.92 35.17
CA GLU A 553 54.13 -27.53 36.46
C GLU A 553 53.79 -26.08 36.79
N ARG A 554 53.90 -25.19 35.81
CA ARG A 554 53.57 -23.77 36.00
C ARG A 554 52.08 -23.56 36.22
N ALA A 555 51.21 -24.31 35.55
CA ALA A 555 49.77 -24.25 35.76
C ALA A 555 49.38 -24.73 37.17
N ASN A 556 50.00 -25.81 37.65
CA ASN A 556 49.73 -26.36 38.98
C ASN A 556 50.20 -25.45 40.11
N SER A 557 51.22 -24.61 39.89
CA SER A 557 51.70 -23.65 40.89
C SER A 557 50.67 -22.60 41.36
N VAL A 558 49.61 -22.38 40.58
CA VAL A 558 48.55 -21.39 40.88
C VAL A 558 47.41 -21.99 41.70
N LEU A 559 47.26 -23.33 41.71
CA LEU A 559 46.16 -24.03 42.37
C LEU A 559 46.08 -23.80 43.88
N PRO A 560 47.18 -23.74 44.65
CA PRO A 560 47.12 -23.46 46.09
C PRO A 560 46.57 -22.06 46.41
N VAL A 561 46.92 -21.07 45.59
CA VAL A 561 46.46 -19.67 45.74
C VAL A 561 44.98 -19.56 45.40
N LEU A 562 44.54 -20.21 44.32
CA LEU A 562 43.14 -20.28 43.92
C LEU A 562 42.28 -20.99 44.98
N ALA A 563 42.76 -22.09 45.53
CA ALA A 563 42.08 -22.80 46.61
C ALA A 563 41.91 -21.93 47.86
N HIS A 564 42.90 -21.10 48.17
CA HIS A 564 42.81 -20.14 49.28
C HIS A 564 41.79 -19.03 49.04
N ILE A 565 41.73 -18.49 47.81
CA ILE A 565 40.73 -17.48 47.43
C ILE A 565 39.31 -18.05 47.44
N LEU A 566 39.16 -19.31 47.02
CA LEU A 566 37.86 -19.97 46.88
C LEU A 566 37.40 -20.72 48.16
N GLY A 567 38.22 -20.72 49.21
CA GLY A 567 37.87 -21.32 50.51
C GLY A 567 37.77 -22.86 50.50
N VAL A 568 38.43 -23.52 49.55
CA VAL A 568 38.44 -24.98 49.40
C VAL A 568 39.80 -25.54 49.82
N LYS A 569 39.82 -26.74 50.43
CA LYS A 569 41.09 -27.42 50.75
C LYS A 569 41.71 -27.99 49.48
N TYR A 570 42.98 -27.71 49.26
CA TYR A 570 43.79 -28.32 48.22
C TYR A 570 44.66 -29.42 48.84
N ASP A 571 44.31 -30.68 48.60
CA ASP A 571 45.14 -31.82 48.95
C ASP A 571 46.05 -32.10 47.74
N GLY A 572 47.29 -31.62 47.81
CA GLY A 572 48.27 -31.82 46.74
C GLY A 572 48.68 -33.29 46.65
N ASN A 573 48.61 -33.84 45.43
CA ASN A 573 49.27 -35.09 45.06
C ASN A 573 50.39 -34.76 44.07
#